data_AF-J7FXB3-F1
#
_entry.id   AF-J7FXB3-F1
#
_cell.length_a   1.000
_cell.length_b   1.000
_cell.length_c   1.000
_cell.angle_alpha   90.00
_cell.angle_beta   90.00
_cell.angle_gamma   90.00
#
_symmetry.space_group_name_H-M   'P 1'
#
loop_
_entity.id
_entity.type
_entity.pdbx_description
1 polymer ?
#
loop_
_entity_poly.entity_id
_entity_poly.type
_entity_poly.pdbx_seq_one_letter_code
_entity_poly.pdbx_strand_id
1 'polypeptide(L)' 'VKDICKDHGISAETITEAGDPKETICEAVEKLKIELLVMGSHSRAALQRAFLGSVSNYCVHNAKCQVLVVKKKA' A
#
# COMPACT_ATOMS: atom_id res chain seq x y z
N VAL A 1 2.52 -9.36 11.10
CA VAL A 1 1.34 -8.47 11.05
C VAL A 1 0.11 -9.17 11.60
N LYS A 2 -0.25 -10.36 11.09
CA LYS A 2 -1.42 -11.10 11.60
C LYS A 2 -1.38 -11.35 13.11
N ASP A 3 -0.24 -11.74 13.66
CA ASP A 3 -0.08 -11.93 15.12
C ASP A 3 -0.24 -10.61 15.89
N ILE A 4 0.41 -9.54 15.41
CA ILE A 4 0.28 -8.19 15.99
C ILE A 4 -1.18 -7.73 15.99
N CYS A 5 -1.92 -7.93 14.89
CA CYS A 5 -3.34 -7.60 14.80
C CYS A 5 -4.17 -8.43 15.80
N LYS A 6 -3.91 -9.74 15.87
CA LYS A 6 -4.59 -10.65 16.81
C LYS A 6 -4.38 -10.22 18.26
N ASP A 7 -3.16 -9.86 18.65
CA ASP A 7 -2.83 -9.40 20.00
C ASP A 7 -3.59 -8.12 20.40
N HIS A 8 -4.04 -7.34 19.41
CA HIS A 8 -4.83 -6.13 19.60
C HIS A 8 -6.34 -6.33 19.32
N GLY A 9 -6.80 -7.57 19.12
CA GLY A 9 -8.21 -7.86 18.82
C GLY A 9 -8.67 -7.38 17.43
N ILE A 10 -7.74 -7.15 16.51
CA ILE A 10 -8.00 -6.66 15.15
C ILE A 10 -8.13 -7.85 14.21
N SER A 11 -9.26 -7.93 13.49
CA SER A 11 -9.44 -8.90 12.41
C SER A 11 -8.52 -8.57 11.23
N ALA A 12 -7.72 -9.54 10.79
CA ALA A 12 -6.76 -9.37 9.71
C ALA A 12 -6.78 -10.56 8.74
N GLU A 13 -6.87 -10.24 7.45
CA GLU A 13 -6.75 -11.18 6.35
C GLU A 13 -5.43 -10.93 5.60
N THR A 14 -4.90 -11.97 4.95
CA THR A 14 -3.72 -11.86 4.08
C THR A 14 -4.09 -12.35 2.70
N ILE A 15 -3.82 -11.52 1.70
CA ILE A 15 -4.16 -11.78 0.30
C ILE A 15 -2.85 -11.75 -0.48
N THR A 16 -2.70 -12.68 -1.42
CA THR A 16 -1.55 -12.75 -2.33
C THR A 16 -2.08 -12.74 -3.75
N GLU A 17 -1.58 -11.82 -4.56
CA GLU A 17 -1.95 -11.66 -5.97
C GLU A 17 -0.69 -11.73 -6.84
N ALA A 18 -0.86 -12.06 -8.12
CA ALA A 18 0.21 -12.12 -9.10
C ALA A 18 -0.10 -11.18 -10.28
N GLY A 19 0.90 -10.42 -10.74
CA GLY A 19 0.73 -9.44 -11.82
C GLY A 19 1.60 -8.19 -11.59
N ASP A 20 1.27 -7.09 -12.27
CA ASP A 20 1.87 -5.79 -11.96
C ASP A 20 1.34 -5.31 -10.58
N PRO A 21 2.21 -5.03 -9.59
CA PRO A 21 1.81 -4.53 -8.29
C PRO A 21 0.91 -3.28 -8.34
N LYS A 22 1.10 -2.41 -9.35
CA LYS A 22 0.34 -1.17 -9.50
C LYS A 22 -1.14 -1.44 -9.77
N GLU A 23 -1.40 -2.37 -10.69
CA GLU A 23 -2.76 -2.72 -11.14
C GLU A 23 -3.44 -3.58 -10.08
N THR A 24 -2.77 -4.66 -9.65
CA THR A 24 -3.31 -5.61 -8.66
C THR A 24 -3.69 -4.95 -7.34
N ILE A 25 -2.95 -3.94 -6.86
CA ILE A 25 -3.31 -3.19 -5.66
C ILE A 25 -4.58 -2.36 -5.87
N CYS A 26 -4.70 -1.65 -7.00
CA CYS A 26 -5.90 -0.86 -7.29
C CYS A 26 -7.13 -1.74 -7.48
N GLU A 27 -6.99 -2.88 -8.16
CA GLU A 27 -8.05 -3.88 -8.31
C GLU A 27 -8.49 -4.46 -6.96
N ALA A 28 -7.53 -4.77 -6.07
CA ALA A 28 -7.83 -5.26 -4.73
C ALA A 28 -8.59 -4.21 -3.90
N VAL A 29 -8.23 -2.93 -4.01
CA VAL A 29 -8.96 -1.83 -3.35
C VAL A 29 -10.43 -1.83 -3.76
N GLU A 30 -10.71 -1.97 -5.06
CA GLU A 30 -12.08 -2.00 -5.58
C GLU A 30 -12.82 -3.28 -5.18
N LYS A 31 -12.20 -4.45 -5.39
CA LYS A 31 -12.78 -5.76 -5.09
C LYS A 31 -13.13 -5.93 -3.61
N LEU A 32 -12.27 -5.44 -2.73
CA LEU A 32 -12.42 -5.57 -1.28
C LEU A 32 -13.10 -4.36 -0.64
N LYS A 33 -13.44 -3.33 -1.43
CA LYS A 33 -14.07 -2.08 -0.98
C LYS A 33 -13.26 -1.40 0.13
N ILE A 34 -11.95 -1.28 -0.07
CA ILE A 34 -11.05 -0.65 0.89
C ILE A 34 -11.31 0.86 0.93
N GLU A 35 -11.40 1.43 2.13
CA GLU A 35 -11.62 2.86 2.33
C GLU A 35 -10.30 3.65 2.51
N LEU A 36 -9.26 2.97 3.00
CA LEU A 36 -7.92 3.52 3.22
C LEU A 36 -6.84 2.51 2.82
N LEU A 37 -6.04 2.88 1.81
CA LEU A 37 -4.83 2.17 1.41
C LEU A 37 -3.61 2.75 2.12
N VAL A 38 -2.95 1.96 2.96
CA VAL A 38 -1.69 2.34 3.61
C VAL A 38 -0.52 1.65 2.92
N MET A 39 0.48 2.44 2.51
CA MET A 39 1.62 1.91 1.77
C MET A 39 2.93 2.65 2.10
N GLY A 40 4.04 1.92 2.07
CA GLY A 40 5.36 2.52 2.21
C GLY A 40 5.80 3.27 0.95
N SER A 41 6.80 4.14 1.07
CA SER A 41 7.37 4.91 -0.07
C SER A 41 8.72 4.39 -0.58
N HIS A 42 9.20 3.23 -0.13
CA HIS A 42 10.58 2.81 -0.38
C HIS A 42 10.82 2.39 -1.84
N SER A 43 11.81 3.00 -2.49
CA SER A 43 12.44 2.52 -3.73
C SER A 43 13.80 1.88 -3.42
N ARG A 44 14.18 0.82 -4.14
CA ARG A 44 15.54 0.23 -4.05
C ARG A 44 16.62 1.16 -4.62
N ALA A 45 16.24 2.13 -5.45
CA ALA A 45 17.13 3.17 -5.97
C ALA A 45 17.04 4.42 -5.08
N ALA A 46 18.16 4.79 -4.48
CA ALA A 46 18.37 5.98 -3.67
C ALA A 46 18.41 7.27 -4.52
N LEU A 47 17.37 7.52 -5.33
CA LEU A 47 17.26 8.73 -6.10
C LEU A 47 16.35 9.74 -5.38
N GLN A 48 17.05 10.63 -4.67
CA GLN A 48 16.69 11.99 -4.28
C GLN A 48 15.42 12.23 -3.44
N ARG A 49 15.66 13.04 -2.41
CA ARG A 49 14.67 13.73 -1.57
C ARG A 49 13.49 14.21 -2.42
N ALA A 50 12.30 13.67 -2.13
CA ALA A 50 10.95 14.10 -2.56
C ALA A 50 10.15 13.19 -3.51
N PHE A 51 10.70 12.12 -4.10
CA PHE A 51 9.90 11.26 -4.98
C PHE A 51 9.17 10.12 -4.22
N LEU A 52 7.89 9.91 -4.56
CA LEU A 52 7.14 8.70 -4.21
C LEU A 52 7.73 7.50 -4.99
N GLY A 53 7.74 6.32 -4.38
CA GLY A 53 8.09 5.08 -5.09
C GLY A 53 7.13 4.82 -6.26
N SER A 54 7.57 4.10 -7.29
CA SER A 54 6.81 3.89 -8.53
C SER A 54 5.40 3.31 -8.31
N VAL A 55 5.25 2.39 -7.35
CA VAL A 55 3.97 1.79 -6.97
C VAL A 55 3.11 2.77 -6.17
N SER A 56 3.67 3.38 -5.12
CA SER A 56 2.95 4.35 -4.28
C SER A 56 2.50 5.57 -5.06
N ASN A 57 3.33 6.06 -5.99
CA ASN A 57 2.95 7.13 -6.90
C ASN A 57 1.77 6.72 -7.78
N TYR A 58 1.79 5.52 -8.36
CA TYR A 58 0.68 5.03 -9.18
C TYR A 58 -0.62 4.92 -8.36
N CYS A 59 -0.58 4.30 -7.19
CA CYS A 59 -1.77 4.12 -6.36
C CYS A 59 -2.36 5.45 -5.88
N VAL A 60 -1.53 6.44 -5.51
CA VAL A 60 -2.01 7.79 -5.14
C VAL A 60 -2.85 8.43 -6.24
N HIS A 61 -2.55 8.16 -7.52
CA HIS A 61 -3.28 8.76 -8.64
C HIS A 61 -4.46 7.92 -9.14
N ASN A 62 -4.48 6.60 -8.87
CA ASN A 62 -5.41 5.68 -9.52
C ASN A 62 -6.31 4.90 -8.56
N ALA A 63 -5.91 4.70 -7.29
CA ALA A 63 -6.71 3.92 -6.35
C ALA A 63 -8.03 4.63 -6.02
N LYS A 64 -9.14 3.89 -6.01
CA LYS A 64 -10.48 4.41 -5.69
C LYS A 64 -10.75 4.53 -4.19
N CYS A 65 -9.74 4.95 -3.42
CA CYS A 65 -9.85 5.14 -1.96
C CYS A 65 -8.85 6.19 -1.46
N GLN A 66 -8.90 6.53 -0.17
CA GLN A 66 -7.88 7.38 0.44
C GLN A 66 -6.54 6.65 0.49
N VAL A 67 -5.43 7.35 0.17
CA VAL A 67 -4.09 6.73 0.15
C VAL A 67 -3.19 7.43 1.16
N LEU A 68 -2.69 6.68 2.14
CA LEU A 68 -1.69 7.12 3.11
C LEU A 68 -0.32 6.53 2.77
N VAL A 69 0.60 7.40 2.36
CA VAL A 69 1.98 7.00 2.10
C VAL A 69 2.87 7.27 3.32
N VAL A 70 3.41 6.21 3.91
CA VAL A 70 4.31 6.29 5.06
C VAL A 70 5.76 6.34 4.61
N LYS A 71 6.45 7.44 4.91
CA LYS A 71 7.89 7.62 4.69
C LYS A 71 8.68 7.13 5.89
N LYS A 72 9.85 6.53 5.65
CA LYS A 72 10.79 6.22 6.74
C LYS A 72 11.27 7.52 7.38
N LYS A 73 11.44 7.51 8.71
CA LYS A 73 12.11 8.62 9.41
C LYS A 73 13.52 8.78 8.83
N ALA A 74 13.91 10.05 8.62
CA ALA A 74 15.28 10.42 8.25
C ALA A 74 16.25 10.07 9.38
#